data_AF-A0A831YC03-F1
#
_entry.id   AF-A0A831YC03-F1
#
_cell.length_a   1.000
_cell.length_b   1.000
_cell.length_c   1.000
_cell.angle_alpha   90.00
_cell.angle_beta   90.00
_cell.angle_gamma   90.00
#
_symmetry.space_group_name_H-M   'P 1'
#
loop_
_entity.id
_entity.type
_entity.pdbx_description
1 polymer ?
#
loop_
_entity_poly.entity_id
_entity_poly.type
_entity_poly.pdbx_seq_one_letter_code
_entity_poly.pdbx_strand_id
1 'polypeptide(L)' 'MISLRNARRVIALEPYPRLYGETLLNMKANGLADRVVLVNACLGATDREVCADFSNLEEYAPF' A
#
# COMPACT_ATOMS: atom_id res chain seq x y z
N MET A 1 5.47 -5.73 -7.15
CA MET A 1 6.59 -4.84 -7.53
C MET A 1 6.02 -3.55 -8.11
N ILE A 2 6.44 -2.39 -7.60
CA ILE A 2 5.93 -1.08 -8.06
C ILE A 2 6.59 -0.74 -9.40
N SER A 3 5.77 -0.37 -10.39
CA SER A 3 6.24 0.01 -11.73
C SER A 3 5.70 1.38 -12.08
N LEU A 4 6.57 2.23 -12.64
CA LEU A 4 6.18 3.59 -12.99
C LEU A 4 5.44 3.64 -14.33
N ARG A 5 5.74 2.79 -15.32
CA ARG A 5 5.08 2.76 -16.65
C ARG A 5 4.67 4.14 -17.21
N ASN A 6 5.58 5.11 -17.19
CA ASN A 6 5.37 6.52 -17.59
C ASN A 6 4.48 7.39 -16.68
N ALA A 7 3.98 6.87 -15.55
CA ALA A 7 3.30 7.66 -14.53
C ALA A 7 4.23 8.73 -13.95
N ARG A 8 3.68 9.94 -13.80
CA ARG A 8 4.38 11.06 -13.15
C ARG A 8 4.63 10.79 -11.66
N ARG A 9 3.63 10.20 -10.99
CA ARG A 9 3.65 9.80 -9.58
C ARG A 9 2.74 8.59 -9.39
N VAL A 10 3.08 7.71 -8.45
CA VAL A 10 2.25 6.58 -8.02
C VAL A 10 1.87 6.76 -6.56
N ILE A 11 0.61 6.47 -6.23
CA ILE A 11 0.15 6.34 -4.84
C ILE A 11 -0.23 4.87 -4.67
N ALA A 12 0.50 4.16 -3.81
CA ALA A 12 0.26 2.76 -3.50
C ALA A 12 -0.37 2.65 -2.11
N LEU A 13 -1.37 1.79 -1.99
CA LEU A 13 -2.07 1.50 -0.74
C LEU A 13 -1.72 0.07 -0.33
N GLU A 14 -1.23 -0.10 0.90
CA GLU A 14 -0.92 -1.42 1.46
C GLU A 14 -1.20 -1.41 2.96
N PRO A 15 -2.34 -1.95 3.42
CA PRO A 15 -2.74 -1.94 4.83
C PRO A 15 -1.95 -2.96 5.68
N TYR A 16 -1.38 -3.99 5.06
CA TYR A 16 -0.84 -5.13 5.79
C TYR A 16 0.60 -4.82 6.24
N PRO A 17 0.89 -4.80 7.56
CA PRO A 17 2.15 -4.24 8.07
C PRO A 17 3.41 -4.87 7.48
N ARG A 18 3.38 -6.19 7.26
CA ARG A 18 4.51 -6.91 6.68
C ARG A 18 4.75 -6.51 5.21
N LEU A 19 3.70 -6.51 4.39
CA LEU A 19 3.81 -6.15 2.97
C LEU A 19 4.14 -4.67 2.79
N TYR A 20 3.62 -3.81 3.67
CA TYR A 20 3.98 -2.40 3.73
C TYR A 20 5.49 -2.24 3.96
N GLY A 21 6.04 -2.96 4.95
CA GLY A 21 7.48 -2.96 5.24
C GLY A 21 8.33 -3.49 4.08
N GLU A 22 7.96 -4.62 3.49
CA GLU A 22 8.65 -5.19 2.31
C GLU A 22 8.61 -4.22 1.11
N THR A 23 7.50 -3.50 0.93
CA THR A 23 7.34 -2.50 -0.12
C THR A 23 8.22 -1.27 0.10
N LEU A 24 8.34 -0.78 1.33
CA LEU A 24 9.28 0.30 1.67
C LEU A 24 10.73 -0.06 1.35
N LEU A 25 11.15 -1.28 1.68
CA LEU A 25 12.51 -1.76 1.38
C LEU A 25 12.75 -1.78 -0.14
N ASN A 26 11.79 -2.28 -0.91
CA ASN A 26 11.86 -2.31 -2.37
C ASN A 26 11.90 -0.90 -2.98
N MET A 27 11.09 0.04 -2.49
CA MET A 27 11.11 1.43 -2.94
C MET A 27 12.47 2.08 -2.69
N LYS A 28 13.05 1.86 -1.51
CA LYS A 28 14.38 2.36 -1.15
C LYS A 28 15.45 1.76 -2.07
N ALA A 29 15.43 0.45 -2.30
CA ALA A 29 16.39 -0.24 -3.15
C ALA A 29 16.36 0.24 -4.62
N ASN A 30 15.21 0.73 -5.09
CA ASN A 30 15.01 1.18 -6.47
C ASN A 30 14.99 2.71 -6.63
N GLY A 31 15.31 3.48 -5.57
CA GLY A 31 15.33 4.95 -5.63
C GLY A 31 13.97 5.57 -5.98
N LEU A 32 12.88 4.96 -5.53
CA LEU A 32 11.51 5.35 -5.89
C LEU A 32 10.86 6.37 -4.94
N ALA A 33 11.56 6.77 -3.88
CA ALA A 33 11.01 7.61 -2.80
C ALA A 33 10.41 8.94 -3.29
N ASP A 34 10.97 9.56 -4.33
CA ASP A 34 10.48 10.84 -4.85
C ASP A 34 9.27 10.72 -5.78
N ARG A 35 9.00 9.50 -6.28
CA ARG A 35 7.99 9.23 -7.32
C ARG A 35 6.84 8.38 -6.85
N VAL A 36 6.98 7.71 -5.70
CA VAL A 36 6.00 6.78 -5.16
C VAL A 36 5.71 7.17 -3.72
N VAL A 37 4.43 7.38 -3.42
CA VAL A 37 3.93 7.52 -2.05
C VAL A 37 3.28 6.20 -1.67
N LEU A 38 3.81 5.55 -0.63
CA LEU A 38 3.20 4.36 -0.04
C LEU A 38 2.38 4.80 1.18
N VAL A 39 1.11 4.40 1.24
CA VAL A 39 0.20 4.72 2.33
C VAL A 39 -0.23 3.42 2.99
N ASN A 40 -0.08 3.35 4.31
CA ASN A 40 -0.60 2.24 5.11
C ASN A 40 -2.12 2.41 5.29
N ALA A 41 -2.88 2.05 4.26
CA ALA A 41 -4.31 2.23 4.20
C ALA A 41 -4.95 1.30 3.16
N CYS A 42 -6.28 1.23 3.20
CA CYS A 42 -7.10 0.57 2.20
C CYS A 42 -8.15 1.52 1.60
N LEU A 43 -8.74 1.13 0.47
CA LEU A 43 -9.91 1.82 -0.07
C LEU A 43 -11.16 1.34 0.67
N GLY A 44 -11.98 2.28 1.12
CA GLY A 44 -13.24 1.99 1.82
C GLY A 44 -14.19 3.17 1.76
N ALA A 45 -15.46 2.93 2.12
CA ALA A 45 -16.49 3.97 2.15
C ALA A 45 -16.30 4.99 3.30
N THR A 46 -15.49 4.63 4.30
CA THR A 46 -15.21 5.45 5.49
C THR A 46 -13.71 5.43 5.78
N ASP A 47 -13.22 6.44 6.48
CA ASP A 47 -11.84 6.60 6.95
C ASP A 47 -11.54 5.84 8.26
N ARG A 48 -12.25 4.73 8.50
CA ARG A 48 -12.10 3.96 9.73
C ARG A 48 -10.78 3.19 9.74
N GLU A 49 -10.20 3.10 10.94
CA GLU A 49 -9.11 2.17 11.18
C GLU A 49 -9.64 0.73 11.03
N VAL A 50 -8.89 -0.07 10.27
CA VAL A 50 -9.17 -1.48 10.05
C VAL A 50 -7.95 -2.26 10.52
N CYS A 51 -8.15 -3.22 11.42
CA CYS A 51 -7.08 -4.13 11.82
C CYS A 51 -6.78 -5.08 10.66
N ALA A 52 -5.63 -4.87 10.01
CA ALA A 52 -5.10 -5.75 8.97
C ALA A 52 -4.45 -7.01 9.59
N ASP A 53 -5.23 -7.79 10.32
CA ASP A 53 -4.88 -9.16 10.71
C ASP A 53 -5.63 -10.13 9.78
N PHE A 54 -5.05 -11.30 9.50
CA PHE A 54 -5.68 -12.38 8.75
C PHE A 54 -7.03 -12.82 9.34
N SER A 55 -7.31 -12.49 10.59
CA SER A 55 -8.60 -12.67 11.25
C SER A 55 -9.73 -11.78 10.71
N ASN A 56 -9.41 -10.70 9.98
CA ASN A 56 -10.37 -9.71 9.47
C ASN A 56 -10.47 -9.68 7.93
N LEU A 57 -10.04 -10.74 7.23
CA LEU A 57 -9.97 -10.75 5.76
C LEU A 57 -11.31 -10.47 5.05
N GLU A 58 -12.44 -10.75 5.70
CA GLU A 58 -13.77 -10.46 5.13
C GLU A 58 -14.07 -8.96 5.03
N GLU A 59 -13.44 -8.11 5.85
CA GLU A 59 -13.52 -6.64 5.72
C GLU A 59 -12.64 -6.09 4.58
N TYR A 60 -11.78 -6.93 4.00
CA TYR A 60 -10.85 -6.56 2.93
C TYR A 60 -11.35 -6.87 1.52
N ALA A 61 -12.60 -7.32 1.35
CA ALA A 61 -13.15 -7.59 0.03
C ALA A 61 -13.16 -6.30 -0.82
N PRO A 62 -12.39 -6.22 -1.92
CA PRO A 62 -12.61 -5.19 -2.90
C PRO A 62 -13.94 -5.54 -3.58
N PHE A 63 -14.93 -4.69 -3.36
CA PHE A 63 -16.25 -4.64 -4.02
C PHE A 63 -16.52 -5.68 -5.12
#